data_AF-A0A226DLW5-F1
#
_entry.id   AF-A0A226DLW5-F1
#
_cell.length_a   1.000
_cell.length_b   1.000
_cell.length_c   1.000
_cell.angle_alpha   90.00
_cell.angle_beta   90.00
_cell.angle_gamma   90.00
#
_symmetry.space_group_name_H-M   'P 1'
#
loop_
_entity.id
_entity.type
_entity.pdbx_description
1 polymer ?
#
loop_
_entity_poly.entity_id
_entity_poly.type
_entity_poly.pdbx_seq_one_letter_code
_entity_poly.pdbx_strand_id
1 'polypeptide(L)'
;MDIDTIWPVVQTYVTGFRYLWRFPIYFIPRNKTFVHLHRDSFQYRVWAAVVPTNMVLFLLSSIGILLWANFSKVNVPSISTIMMALFGTFLSFFYTMTCFGAMRWMEGCAYTGNQMAKDHSDLIRVSSSTPGIIVTRSNPLRLRLEIKFLQQVMVQISLTPFIIIPLLLFTGMDNPNILYKIILTATKTKATPPLTILSWAGRCFNILFCAFEGSRMIGCVGLIVFMRILGYISYLNELSNLLRGKTKSSKFTVYKGVLRFYDRIRLSLKHEREMISNLSAIVLFTMFTFLLTNNFICLKMHDVFPPHFFAFFPTSTLTAYGVLHLGVYAVLLLTNKSAGVLAEMREGVGSVRMRVRRKWLKRRVESVGKLEVPVGIGSFVLFHFSNGTRTTFYLLLLDNTINLLLSVHL
;
A
#
# COMPACT_ATOMS: atom_id res chain seq x y z
N MET A 1 -9.07 14.54 -7.18
CA MET A 1 -10.05 13.44 -7.09
C MET A 1 -10.93 13.66 -5.87
N ASP A 2 -12.24 13.47 -6.03
CA ASP A 2 -13.19 13.38 -4.92
C ASP A 2 -13.30 11.91 -4.47
N ILE A 3 -13.72 11.65 -3.24
CA ILE A 3 -13.93 10.30 -2.72
C ILE A 3 -14.92 9.50 -3.58
N ASP A 4 -15.86 10.18 -4.24
CA ASP A 4 -16.84 9.53 -5.11
C ASP A 4 -16.23 8.95 -6.39
N THR A 5 -15.08 9.47 -6.80
CA THR A 5 -14.42 9.12 -8.07
C THR A 5 -13.60 7.83 -7.98
N ILE A 6 -13.38 7.30 -6.78
CA ILE A 6 -12.60 6.06 -6.57
C ILE A 6 -13.45 4.80 -6.65
N TRP A 7 -14.76 4.89 -6.44
CA TRP A 7 -15.65 3.72 -6.46
C TRP A 7 -15.65 2.94 -7.78
N PRO A 8 -15.52 3.58 -8.95
CA PRO A 8 -15.29 2.84 -10.20
C PRO A 8 -14.01 1.98 -10.18
N VAL A 9 -12.94 2.44 -9.54
CA VAL A 9 -11.69 1.67 -9.37
C VAL A 9 -11.92 0.48 -8.43
N VAL A 10 -12.63 0.72 -7.31
CA VAL A 10 -13.03 -0.33 -6.37
C VAL A 10 -13.90 -1.38 -7.04
N GLN A 11 -14.84 -0.97 -7.90
CA GLN A 11 -15.69 -1.88 -8.66
C GLN A 11 -14.88 -2.74 -9.64
N THR A 12 -13.89 -2.16 -10.33
CA THR A 12 -12.95 -2.90 -11.17
C THR A 12 -12.21 -3.97 -10.37
N TYR A 13 -11.68 -3.62 -9.19
CA TYR A 13 -11.03 -4.58 -8.30
C TYR A 13 -11.96 -5.70 -7.82
N VAL A 14 -13.16 -5.36 -7.35
CA VAL A 14 -14.14 -6.36 -6.88
C VAL A 14 -14.54 -7.30 -8.02
N THR A 15 -14.70 -6.78 -9.24
CA THR A 15 -15.02 -7.58 -10.43
C THR A 15 -13.84 -8.49 -10.80
N GLY A 16 -12.62 -7.96 -10.79
CA GLY A 16 -11.40 -8.68 -11.13
C GLY A 16 -11.04 -9.81 -10.17
N PHE A 17 -11.57 -9.81 -8.94
CA PHE A 17 -11.34 -10.87 -7.96
C PHE A 17 -12.62 -11.62 -7.55
N ARG A 18 -13.73 -11.45 -8.29
CA ARG A 18 -15.04 -12.02 -7.96
C ARG A 18 -15.06 -13.55 -7.93
N TYR A 19 -14.17 -14.20 -8.68
CA TYR A 19 -14.06 -15.66 -8.77
C TYR A 19 -13.38 -16.31 -7.56
N LEU A 20 -12.78 -15.52 -6.66
CA LEU A 20 -12.19 -16.01 -5.41
C LEU A 20 -13.19 -15.94 -4.26
N TRP A 21 -12.90 -16.63 -3.14
CA TRP A 21 -13.68 -16.48 -1.90
C TRP A 21 -13.60 -15.04 -1.37
N ARG A 22 -14.46 -14.68 -0.41
CA ARG A 22 -14.45 -13.32 0.16
C ARG A 22 -13.16 -13.03 0.91
N PHE A 23 -12.49 -11.92 0.57
CA PHE A 23 -11.34 -11.43 1.35
C PHE A 23 -11.81 -10.91 2.72
N PRO A 24 -11.00 -10.98 3.78
CA PRO A 24 -11.39 -10.53 5.13
C PRO A 24 -11.88 -9.09 5.20
N ILE A 25 -11.36 -8.21 4.33
CA ILE A 25 -11.89 -6.86 4.11
C ILE A 25 -12.47 -6.82 2.70
N TYR A 26 -13.72 -6.41 2.56
CA TYR A 26 -14.32 -6.26 1.24
C TYR A 26 -15.15 -4.99 1.15
N PHE A 27 -15.40 -4.59 -0.09
CA PHE A 27 -16.09 -3.36 -0.41
C PHE A 27 -17.51 -3.67 -0.85
N ILE A 28 -18.46 -2.82 -0.46
CA ILE A 28 -19.81 -2.82 -1.02
C ILE A 28 -19.95 -1.54 -1.86
N PRO A 29 -19.64 -1.59 -3.18
CA PRO A 29 -19.63 -0.38 -4.02
C PRO A 29 -20.96 0.36 -4.03
N ARG A 30 -22.09 -0.39 -4.01
CA ARG A 30 -23.44 0.18 -3.97
C ARG A 30 -23.68 1.08 -2.76
N ASN A 31 -23.15 0.67 -1.60
CA ASN A 31 -23.35 1.37 -0.33
C ASN A 31 -22.16 2.27 0.02
N LYS A 32 -21.12 2.32 -0.83
CA LYS A 32 -19.89 3.06 -0.57
C LYS A 32 -19.28 2.78 0.82
N THR A 33 -19.30 1.52 1.25
CA THR A 33 -18.88 1.10 2.60
C THR A 33 -17.85 -0.03 2.58
N PHE A 34 -17.03 -0.04 3.63
CA PHE A 34 -16.09 -1.10 3.96
C PHE A 34 -16.77 -2.08 4.91
N VAL A 35 -16.63 -3.38 4.64
CA VAL A 35 -17.12 -4.43 5.53
C VAL A 35 -15.98 -5.41 5.78
N HIS A 36 -15.96 -6.00 6.96
CA HIS A 36 -15.04 -7.07 7.29
C HIS A 36 -15.80 -8.39 7.54
N LEU A 37 -15.14 -9.51 7.31
CA LEU A 37 -15.64 -10.82 7.73
C LEU A 37 -15.59 -10.91 9.26
N HIS A 38 -16.55 -11.61 9.85
CA HIS A 38 -16.52 -11.93 11.27
C HIS A 38 -15.39 -12.93 11.54
N ARG A 39 -14.62 -12.74 12.61
CA ARG A 39 -13.50 -13.64 12.96
C ARG A 39 -13.96 -15.08 13.20
N ASP A 40 -15.17 -15.24 13.74
CA ASP A 40 -15.73 -16.56 14.01
C ASP A 40 -16.29 -17.25 12.75
N SER A 41 -16.38 -16.54 11.62
CA SER A 41 -16.85 -17.14 10.37
C SER A 41 -15.89 -18.23 9.90
N PHE A 42 -16.44 -19.33 9.38
CA PHE A 42 -15.63 -20.42 8.82
C PHE A 42 -14.71 -19.91 7.71
N GLN A 43 -15.21 -19.00 6.85
CA GLN A 43 -14.44 -18.39 5.77
C GLN A 43 -13.20 -17.65 6.27
N TYR A 44 -13.33 -16.86 7.33
CA TYR A 44 -12.19 -16.17 7.93
C TYR A 44 -11.19 -17.15 8.53
N ARG A 45 -11.66 -18.16 9.28
CA ARG A 45 -10.78 -19.17 9.91
C ARG A 45 -9.96 -19.94 8.88
N VAL A 46 -10.59 -20.37 7.78
CA VAL A 46 -9.89 -21.04 6.67
C VAL A 46 -8.87 -20.09 6.04
N TRP A 47 -9.25 -18.86 5.73
CA TRP A 47 -8.34 -17.88 5.14
C TRP A 47 -7.13 -17.59 6.05
N ALA A 48 -7.38 -17.34 7.33
CA ALA A 48 -6.37 -17.02 8.34
C ALA A 48 -5.44 -18.20 8.64
N ALA A 49 -5.89 -19.44 8.44
CA ALA A 49 -5.03 -20.61 8.55
C ALA A 49 -4.21 -20.83 7.27
N VAL A 50 -4.86 -20.82 6.10
CA VAL A 50 -4.23 -21.27 4.85
C VAL A 50 -3.33 -20.19 4.26
N VAL A 51 -3.76 -18.93 4.21
CA VAL A 51 -3.01 -17.88 3.50
C VAL A 51 -1.70 -17.52 4.21
N PRO A 52 -1.69 -17.17 5.51
CA PRO A 52 -0.43 -16.90 6.22
C PRO A 52 0.53 -18.09 6.17
N THR A 53 0.02 -19.32 6.33
CA THR A 53 0.86 -20.53 6.32
C THR A 53 1.57 -20.69 4.97
N ASN A 54 0.87 -20.54 3.84
CA ASN A 54 1.51 -20.61 2.53
C ASN A 54 2.55 -19.50 2.32
N MET A 55 2.24 -18.27 2.74
CA MET A 55 3.17 -17.13 2.62
C MET A 55 4.44 -17.35 3.46
N VAL A 56 4.29 -17.86 4.69
CA VAL A 56 5.40 -18.22 5.58
C VAL A 56 6.22 -19.38 4.99
N LEU A 57 5.58 -20.41 4.44
CA LEU A 57 6.29 -21.52 3.78
C LEU A 57 7.11 -21.02 2.59
N PHE A 58 6.58 -20.10 1.78
CA PHE A 58 7.32 -19.51 0.68
C PHE A 58 8.50 -18.66 1.18
N LEU A 59 8.29 -17.86 2.23
CA LEU A 59 9.35 -17.07 2.86
C LEU A 59 10.47 -17.96 3.41
N LEU A 60 10.13 -18.99 4.18
CA LEU A 60 11.07 -19.96 4.72
C LEU A 60 11.80 -20.72 3.61
N SER A 61 11.12 -21.03 2.50
CA SER A 61 11.77 -21.66 1.35
C SER A 61 12.84 -20.75 0.74
N SER A 62 12.52 -19.46 0.63
CA SER A 62 13.43 -18.44 0.09
C SER A 62 14.65 -18.23 0.99
N ILE A 63 14.42 -18.07 2.30
CA ILE A 63 15.49 -17.96 3.31
C ILE A 63 16.34 -19.23 3.33
N GLY A 64 15.73 -20.41 3.24
CA GLY A 64 16.42 -21.69 3.21
C GLY A 64 17.42 -21.79 2.05
N ILE A 65 17.05 -21.31 0.85
CA ILE A 65 17.96 -21.24 -0.30
C ILE A 65 19.14 -20.30 -0.04
N LEU A 66 18.89 -19.12 0.54
CA LEU A 66 19.94 -18.14 0.84
C LEU A 66 20.90 -18.65 1.91
N LEU A 67 20.39 -19.28 2.96
CA LEU A 67 21.20 -19.93 3.99
C LEU A 67 22.02 -21.07 3.38
N TRP A 68 21.41 -21.89 2.52
CA TRP A 68 22.12 -22.95 1.80
C TRP A 68 23.26 -22.40 0.95
N ALA A 69 23.00 -21.36 0.15
CA ALA A 69 24.00 -20.73 -0.68
C ALA A 69 25.16 -20.13 0.13
N ASN A 70 24.88 -19.61 1.33
CA ASN A 70 25.89 -19.01 2.19
C ASN A 70 26.74 -20.04 2.95
N PHE A 71 26.16 -21.16 3.39
CA PHE A 71 26.84 -22.13 4.25
C PHE A 71 27.33 -23.38 3.52
N SER A 72 26.74 -23.75 2.38
CA SER A 72 27.14 -24.95 1.65
C SER A 72 28.38 -24.70 0.81
N LYS A 73 29.41 -25.53 0.99
CA LYS A 73 30.61 -25.55 0.13
C LYS A 73 30.43 -26.41 -1.13
N VAL A 74 29.36 -27.20 -1.18
CA VAL A 74 29.08 -28.17 -2.26
C VAL A 74 27.72 -27.85 -2.87
N ASN A 75 27.60 -27.93 -4.20
CA ASN A 75 26.36 -27.63 -4.93
C ASN A 75 25.83 -26.22 -4.63
N VAL A 76 26.71 -25.22 -4.74
CA VAL A 76 26.31 -23.81 -4.60
C VAL A 76 25.28 -23.47 -5.69
N PRO A 77 24.11 -22.90 -5.32
CA PRO A 77 23.10 -22.51 -6.30
C PRO A 77 23.65 -21.50 -7.32
N SER A 78 23.15 -21.53 -8.55
CA SER A 78 23.51 -20.52 -9.55
C SER A 78 23.16 -19.11 -9.07
N ILE A 79 23.86 -18.10 -9.57
CA ILE A 79 23.61 -16.70 -9.18
C ILE A 79 22.16 -16.29 -9.51
N SER A 80 21.61 -16.77 -10.64
CA SER A 80 20.19 -16.59 -10.97
C SER A 80 19.25 -17.13 -9.89
N THR A 81 19.57 -18.31 -9.32
CA THR A 81 18.81 -18.92 -8.24
C THR A 81 18.88 -18.10 -6.96
N ILE A 82 20.06 -17.58 -6.62
CA ILE A 82 20.26 -16.71 -5.45
C ILE A 82 19.46 -15.41 -5.61
N MET A 83 19.49 -14.79 -6.79
CA MET A 83 18.73 -13.56 -7.06
C MET A 83 17.22 -13.80 -7.01
N MET A 84 16.73 -14.92 -7.55
CA MET A 84 15.31 -15.31 -7.43
C MET A 84 14.91 -15.58 -5.97
N ALA A 85 15.79 -16.19 -5.18
CA ALA A 85 15.57 -16.41 -3.76
C ALA A 85 15.54 -15.07 -2.98
N LEU A 86 16.44 -14.13 -3.28
CA LEU A 86 16.42 -12.78 -2.70
C LEU A 86 15.11 -12.05 -3.04
N PHE A 87 14.76 -12.01 -4.33
CA PHE A 87 13.53 -11.40 -4.81
C PHE A 87 12.29 -11.98 -4.12
N GLY A 88 12.19 -13.32 -4.09
CA GLY A 88 11.10 -14.02 -3.43
C GLY A 88 11.08 -13.81 -1.91
N THR A 89 12.23 -13.69 -1.25
CA THR A 89 12.32 -13.39 0.19
C THR A 89 11.67 -12.05 0.50
N PHE A 90 12.03 -10.99 -0.22
CA PHE A 90 11.46 -9.66 0.03
C PHE A 90 9.97 -9.59 -0.29
N LEU A 91 9.56 -10.20 -1.41
CA LEU A 91 8.16 -10.22 -1.81
C LEU A 91 7.30 -11.02 -0.82
N SER A 92 7.77 -12.19 -0.37
CA SER A 92 7.07 -13.00 0.63
C SER A 92 7.12 -12.39 2.02
N PHE A 93 8.18 -11.66 2.38
CA PHE A 93 8.22 -10.89 3.61
C PHE A 93 7.14 -9.80 3.60
N PHE A 94 7.05 -9.03 2.52
CA PHE A 94 6.00 -8.04 2.31
C PHE A 94 4.61 -8.67 2.45
N TYR A 95 4.36 -9.78 1.75
CA TYR A 95 3.07 -10.45 1.81
C TYR A 95 2.74 -10.97 3.21
N THR A 96 3.70 -11.61 3.86
CA THR A 96 3.53 -12.14 5.21
C THR A 96 3.17 -11.03 6.18
N MET A 97 3.94 -9.93 6.18
CA MET A 97 3.69 -8.78 7.05
C MET A 97 2.36 -8.10 6.75
N THR A 98 2.00 -7.96 5.47
CA THR A 98 0.73 -7.37 5.06
C THR A 98 -0.45 -8.27 5.46
N CYS A 99 -0.29 -9.59 5.39
CA CYS A 99 -1.30 -10.57 5.78
C CYS A 99 -1.54 -10.54 7.30
N PHE A 100 -0.48 -10.54 8.10
CA PHE A 100 -0.58 -10.35 9.55
C PHE A 100 -1.16 -8.97 9.91
N GLY A 101 -0.79 -7.93 9.17
CA GLY A 101 -1.37 -6.60 9.31
C GLY A 101 -2.87 -6.58 9.01
N ALA A 102 -3.31 -7.25 7.95
CA ALA A 102 -4.72 -7.39 7.62
C ALA A 102 -5.49 -8.10 8.74
N MET A 103 -4.97 -9.21 9.28
CA MET A 103 -5.57 -9.91 10.42
C MET A 103 -5.68 -9.01 11.67
N ARG A 104 -4.66 -8.21 11.95
CA ARG A 104 -4.61 -7.35 13.14
C ARG A 104 -5.50 -6.12 13.03
N TRP A 105 -5.53 -5.47 11.87
CA TRP A 105 -6.10 -4.12 11.73
C TRP A 105 -7.40 -4.06 10.92
N MET A 106 -7.90 -5.15 10.33
CA MET A 106 -9.06 -5.12 9.44
C MET A 106 -10.32 -4.46 9.99
N GLU A 107 -10.67 -4.73 11.24
CA GLU A 107 -11.86 -4.16 11.90
C GLU A 107 -11.69 -2.66 12.11
N GLY A 108 -10.51 -2.26 12.61
CA GLY A 108 -10.13 -0.86 12.75
C GLY A 108 -10.20 -0.13 11.42
N CYS A 109 -9.60 -0.69 10.37
CA CYS A 109 -9.65 -0.17 9.00
C CYS A 109 -11.08 0.04 8.51
N ALA A 110 -11.95 -0.96 8.65
CA ALA A 110 -13.32 -0.85 8.16
C ALA A 110 -14.10 0.21 8.94
N TYR A 111 -13.99 0.19 10.27
CA TYR A 111 -14.67 1.13 11.15
C TYR A 111 -14.26 2.58 10.87
N THR A 112 -12.96 2.87 10.91
CA THR A 112 -12.46 4.22 10.69
C THR A 112 -12.72 4.69 9.25
N GLY A 113 -12.83 3.76 8.29
CA GLY A 113 -13.11 4.06 6.88
C GLY A 113 -14.52 4.55 6.67
N ASN A 114 -15.46 3.81 7.24
CA ASN A 114 -16.86 4.20 7.25
C ASN A 114 -17.09 5.47 8.06
N GLN A 115 -16.42 5.62 9.21
CA GLN A 115 -16.53 6.83 10.03
C GLN A 115 -15.99 8.06 9.31
N MET A 116 -14.85 7.93 8.62
CA MET A 116 -14.30 9.01 7.79
C MET A 116 -15.25 9.40 6.65
N ALA A 117 -15.85 8.43 5.96
CA ALA A 117 -16.83 8.71 4.91
C ALA A 117 -18.06 9.44 5.46
N LYS A 118 -18.55 9.02 6.65
CA LYS A 118 -19.64 9.69 7.35
C LYS A 118 -19.28 11.12 7.75
N ASP A 119 -18.13 11.33 8.38
CA ASP A 119 -17.66 12.66 8.77
C ASP A 119 -17.47 13.59 7.56
N HIS A 120 -17.05 13.05 6.41
CA HIS A 120 -16.97 13.80 5.15
C HIS A 120 -18.35 14.20 4.64
N SER A 121 -19.33 13.29 4.68
CA SER A 121 -20.71 13.60 4.28
C SER A 121 -21.36 14.66 5.18
N ASP A 122 -21.11 14.60 6.49
CA ASP A 122 -21.55 15.62 7.45
C ASP A 122 -20.93 16.98 7.13
N LEU A 123 -19.64 17.00 6.78
CA LEU A 123 -18.93 18.22 6.38
C LEU A 123 -19.53 18.82 5.11
N ILE A 124 -19.77 18.01 4.08
CA ILE A 124 -20.41 18.46 2.83
C ILE A 124 -21.79 19.05 3.11
N ARG A 125 -22.58 18.44 4.00
CA ARG A 125 -23.91 18.97 4.38
C ARG A 125 -23.83 20.34 5.05
N VAL A 126 -22.80 20.57 5.87
CA VAL A 126 -22.54 21.90 6.47
C VAL A 126 -22.03 22.90 5.42
N SER A 127 -21.20 22.46 4.50
CA SER A 127 -20.69 23.26 3.38
C SER A 127 -21.81 23.71 2.44
N SER A 128 -22.68 22.78 2.01
CA SER A 128 -23.78 23.06 1.08
C SER A 128 -24.90 23.93 1.67
N SER A 129 -25.11 23.88 2.99
CA SER A 129 -26.04 24.78 3.69
C SER A 129 -25.48 26.19 3.90
N THR A 130 -24.21 26.43 3.58
CA THR A 130 -23.55 27.73 3.71
C THR A 130 -23.63 28.50 2.39
N PRO A 131 -24.43 29.59 2.30
CA PRO A 131 -24.59 30.35 1.06
C PRO A 131 -23.28 31.02 0.63
N GLY A 132 -22.97 30.98 -0.67
CA GLY A 132 -21.81 31.67 -1.26
C GLY A 132 -20.53 30.84 -1.40
N ILE A 133 -20.56 29.54 -1.11
CA ILE A 133 -19.44 28.64 -1.39
C ILE A 133 -19.52 28.18 -2.85
N ILE A 134 -18.58 28.66 -3.68
CA ILE A 134 -18.39 28.14 -5.02
C ILE A 134 -17.57 26.85 -4.89
N VAL A 135 -18.22 25.71 -5.09
CA VAL A 135 -17.52 24.43 -5.19
C VAL A 135 -16.68 24.48 -6.46
N THR A 136 -15.37 24.66 -6.33
CA THR A 136 -14.44 24.58 -7.46
C THR A 136 -14.48 23.18 -8.04
N ARG A 137 -15.23 23.02 -9.14
CA ARG A 137 -15.35 21.76 -9.87
C ARG A 137 -13.99 21.42 -10.47
N SER A 138 -13.41 20.29 -10.08
CA SER A 138 -12.13 19.82 -10.63
C SER A 138 -12.25 19.59 -12.14
N ASN A 139 -11.17 19.85 -12.89
CA ASN A 139 -11.12 19.62 -14.33
C ASN A 139 -11.46 18.15 -14.67
N PRO A 140 -12.55 17.88 -15.41
CA PRO A 140 -13.07 16.53 -15.61
C PRO A 140 -12.12 15.64 -16.44
N LEU A 141 -11.28 16.23 -17.30
CA LEU A 141 -10.39 15.48 -18.19
C LEU A 141 -9.23 14.82 -17.43
N ARG A 142 -8.52 15.57 -16.59
CA ARG A 142 -7.39 15.04 -15.78
C ARG A 142 -7.85 13.94 -14.84
N LEU A 143 -9.00 14.15 -14.19
CA LEU A 143 -9.63 13.20 -13.29
C LEU A 143 -9.93 11.87 -14.01
N ARG A 144 -10.44 11.93 -15.24
CA ARG A 144 -10.76 10.74 -16.05
C ARG A 144 -9.53 9.90 -16.38
N LEU A 145 -8.39 10.56 -16.65
CA LEU A 145 -7.14 9.86 -16.99
C LEU A 145 -6.53 9.18 -15.76
N GLU A 146 -6.53 9.85 -14.60
CA GLU A 146 -6.07 9.27 -13.31
C GLU A 146 -6.91 8.05 -12.91
N ILE A 147 -8.25 8.12 -13.04
CA ILE A 147 -9.15 6.97 -12.77
C ILE A 147 -8.85 5.81 -13.71
N LYS A 148 -8.74 6.08 -15.03
CA LYS A 148 -8.45 5.04 -16.02
C LYS A 148 -7.11 4.36 -15.77
N PHE A 149 -6.08 5.13 -15.40
CA PHE A 149 -4.78 4.59 -15.04
C PHE A 149 -4.89 3.65 -13.83
N LEU A 150 -5.58 4.07 -12.76
CA LEU A 150 -5.76 3.23 -11.58
C LEU A 150 -6.59 1.97 -11.87
N GLN A 151 -7.63 2.07 -12.71
CA GLN A 151 -8.38 0.91 -13.18
C GLN A 151 -7.48 -0.05 -13.95
N GLN A 152 -6.62 0.46 -14.83
CA GLN A 152 -5.65 -0.36 -15.56
C GLN A 152 -4.69 -1.07 -14.61
N VAL A 153 -4.19 -0.39 -13.58
CA VAL A 153 -3.35 -1.00 -12.54
C VAL A 153 -4.11 -2.12 -11.81
N MET A 154 -5.39 -1.91 -11.46
CA MET A 154 -6.20 -2.97 -10.83
C MET A 154 -6.43 -4.17 -11.75
N VAL A 155 -6.68 -3.92 -13.04
CA VAL A 155 -6.80 -4.99 -14.05
C VAL A 155 -5.49 -5.77 -14.16
N GLN A 156 -4.35 -5.08 -14.27
CA GLN A 156 -3.03 -5.71 -14.31
C GLN A 156 -2.78 -6.57 -13.06
N ILE A 157 -3.06 -6.05 -11.87
CA ILE A 157 -2.95 -6.80 -10.61
C ILE A 157 -3.85 -8.04 -10.62
N SER A 158 -5.08 -7.94 -11.13
CA SER A 158 -5.98 -9.10 -11.21
C SER A 158 -5.60 -10.15 -12.25
N LEU A 159 -4.91 -9.75 -13.32
CA LEU A 159 -4.44 -10.64 -14.39
C LEU A 159 -3.06 -11.26 -14.06
N THR A 160 -2.29 -10.62 -13.19
CA THR A 160 -0.94 -11.04 -12.81
C THR A 160 -0.85 -12.53 -12.39
N PRO A 161 -1.76 -13.09 -11.57
CA PRO A 161 -1.71 -14.51 -11.20
C PRO A 161 -1.79 -15.45 -12.41
N PHE A 162 -2.61 -15.13 -13.41
CA PHE A 162 -2.79 -15.98 -14.59
C PHE A 162 -1.54 -16.04 -15.48
N ILE A 163 -0.66 -15.04 -15.38
CA ILE A 163 0.61 -15.00 -16.11
C ILE A 163 1.72 -15.64 -15.27
N ILE A 164 1.82 -15.27 -13.98
CA ILE A 164 2.89 -15.72 -13.09
C ILE A 164 2.79 -17.22 -12.80
N ILE A 165 1.59 -17.76 -12.61
CA ILE A 165 1.42 -19.17 -12.19
C ILE A 165 1.93 -20.14 -13.27
N PRO A 166 1.47 -20.07 -14.55
CA PRO A 166 2.01 -20.95 -15.60
C PRO A 166 3.50 -20.74 -15.80
N LEU A 167 3.97 -19.49 -15.75
CA LEU A 167 5.38 -19.16 -15.93
C LEU A 167 6.26 -19.80 -14.84
N LEU A 168 5.88 -19.68 -13.57
CA LEU A 168 6.61 -20.30 -12.47
C LEU A 168 6.54 -21.83 -12.57
N LEU A 169 5.36 -22.38 -12.83
CA LEU A 169 5.18 -23.84 -12.97
C LEU A 169 6.04 -24.43 -14.09
N PHE A 170 6.04 -23.79 -15.27
CA PHE A 170 6.80 -24.18 -16.45
C PHE A 170 8.31 -24.07 -16.24
N THR A 171 8.77 -22.92 -15.74
CA THR A 171 10.22 -22.64 -15.60
C THR A 171 10.85 -23.39 -14.43
N GLY A 172 10.08 -23.79 -13.42
CA GLY A 172 10.68 -24.42 -12.24
C GLY A 172 11.38 -23.46 -11.28
N MET A 173 11.26 -22.14 -11.49
CA MET A 173 12.02 -21.10 -10.78
C MET A 173 11.33 -20.58 -9.51
N ASP A 174 10.32 -21.28 -8.99
CA ASP A 174 9.75 -20.96 -7.68
C ASP A 174 10.61 -21.50 -6.54
N ASN A 175 10.69 -20.73 -5.46
CA ASN A 175 11.55 -21.02 -4.32
C ASN A 175 11.24 -22.38 -3.64
N PRO A 176 9.96 -22.81 -3.47
CA PRO A 176 9.67 -24.15 -2.95
C PRO A 176 10.28 -25.27 -3.80
N ASN A 177 10.17 -25.21 -5.13
CA ASN A 177 10.74 -26.20 -6.03
C ASN A 177 12.27 -26.20 -6.04
N ILE A 178 12.88 -25.01 -6.03
CA ILE A 178 14.34 -24.86 -5.95
C ILE A 178 14.86 -25.50 -4.65
N LEU A 179 14.24 -25.17 -3.50
CA LEU A 179 14.64 -25.73 -2.21
C LEU A 179 14.48 -27.26 -2.20
N TYR A 180 13.35 -27.77 -2.72
CA TYR A 180 13.12 -29.21 -2.82
C TYR A 180 14.22 -29.92 -3.63
N LYS A 181 14.63 -29.37 -4.78
CA LYS A 181 15.72 -29.92 -5.60
C LYS A 181 17.07 -29.90 -4.87
N ILE A 182 17.35 -28.81 -4.13
CA ILE A 182 18.57 -28.70 -3.30
C ILE A 182 18.57 -29.81 -2.24
N ILE A 183 17.46 -30.01 -1.52
CA ILE A 183 17.33 -31.04 -0.50
C ILE A 183 17.55 -32.44 -1.09
N LEU A 184 16.86 -32.78 -2.19
CA LEU A 184 17.04 -34.09 -2.83
C LEU A 184 18.49 -34.36 -3.25
N THR A 185 19.15 -33.33 -3.80
CA THR A 185 20.55 -33.43 -4.23
C THR A 185 21.47 -33.62 -3.03
N ALA A 186 21.22 -32.91 -1.93
CA ALA A 186 21.99 -33.00 -0.70
C ALA A 186 21.84 -34.35 0.01
N THR A 187 20.62 -34.90 0.05
CA THR A 187 20.33 -36.18 0.71
C THR A 187 20.62 -37.40 -0.17
N LYS A 188 21.05 -37.19 -1.43
CA LYS A 188 21.24 -38.23 -2.45
C LYS A 188 20.00 -39.13 -2.62
N THR A 189 18.82 -38.62 -2.30
CA THR A 189 17.58 -39.39 -2.34
C THR A 189 17.05 -39.40 -3.77
N LYS A 190 16.84 -40.59 -4.34
CA LYS A 190 16.17 -40.71 -5.65
C LYS A 190 14.71 -40.31 -5.53
N ALA A 191 14.24 -39.44 -6.42
CA ALA A 191 12.85 -39.03 -6.46
C ALA A 191 11.96 -40.24 -6.79
N THR A 192 11.17 -40.71 -5.82
CA THR A 192 10.17 -41.75 -6.05
C THR A 192 8.91 -41.12 -6.67
N PRO A 193 8.16 -41.83 -7.54
CA PRO A 193 6.95 -41.28 -8.16
C PRO A 193 5.95 -40.66 -7.17
N PRO A 194 5.66 -41.26 -5.98
CA PRO A 194 4.77 -40.65 -5.00
C PRO A 194 5.28 -39.31 -4.44
N LEU A 195 6.59 -39.21 -4.17
CA LEU A 195 7.19 -37.99 -3.66
C LEU A 195 7.17 -36.86 -4.69
N THR A 196 7.41 -37.21 -5.97
CA THR A 196 7.33 -36.25 -7.09
C THR A 196 5.90 -35.73 -7.28
N ILE A 197 4.89 -36.61 -7.22
CA ILE A 197 3.47 -36.21 -7.32
C ILE A 197 3.09 -35.31 -6.14
N LEU A 198 3.46 -35.69 -4.91
CA LEU A 198 3.16 -34.91 -3.72
C LEU A 198 3.85 -33.53 -3.74
N SER A 199 5.12 -33.48 -4.14
CA SER A 199 5.87 -32.22 -4.30
C SER A 199 5.24 -31.33 -5.37
N TRP A 200 4.87 -31.89 -6.52
CA TRP A 200 4.21 -31.15 -7.58
C TRP A 200 2.84 -30.60 -7.14
N ALA A 201 2.03 -31.41 -6.45
CA ALA A 201 0.74 -30.97 -5.91
C ALA A 201 0.91 -29.86 -4.86
N GLY A 202 1.84 -30.03 -3.91
CA GLY A 202 2.15 -29.03 -2.89
C GLY A 202 2.68 -27.71 -3.49
N ARG A 203 3.50 -27.81 -4.54
CA ARG A 203 4.00 -26.67 -5.33
C ARG A 203 2.87 -25.92 -6.01
N CYS A 204 2.00 -26.63 -6.74
CA CYS A 204 0.83 -26.04 -7.39
C CYS A 204 -0.07 -25.33 -6.37
N PHE A 205 -0.36 -25.98 -5.25
CA PHE A 205 -1.16 -25.41 -4.18
C PHE A 205 -0.53 -24.12 -3.62
N ASN A 206 0.74 -24.15 -3.25
CA ASN A 206 1.43 -22.99 -2.67
C ASN A 206 1.50 -21.82 -3.65
N ILE A 207 1.88 -22.06 -4.92
CA ILE A 207 1.97 -21.02 -5.95
C ILE A 207 0.60 -20.40 -6.24
N LEU A 208 -0.46 -21.21 -6.37
CA LEU A 208 -1.82 -20.72 -6.59
C LEU A 208 -2.24 -19.75 -5.48
N PHE A 209 -2.10 -20.17 -4.21
CA PHE A 209 -2.47 -19.34 -3.07
C PHE A 209 -1.62 -18.08 -2.99
N CYS A 210 -0.29 -18.19 -3.10
CA CYS A 210 0.60 -17.05 -3.03
C CYS A 210 0.33 -16.02 -4.14
N ALA A 211 0.15 -16.47 -5.38
CA ALA A 211 -0.07 -15.58 -6.52
C ALA A 211 -1.44 -14.89 -6.46
N PHE A 212 -2.53 -15.64 -6.26
CA PHE A 212 -3.88 -15.06 -6.20
C PHE A 212 -4.09 -14.20 -4.95
N GLU A 213 -3.76 -14.70 -3.76
CA GLU A 213 -3.95 -13.94 -2.52
C GLU A 213 -2.96 -12.79 -2.39
N GLY A 214 -1.71 -12.97 -2.83
CA GLY A 214 -0.71 -11.91 -2.83
C GLY A 214 -1.13 -10.73 -3.71
N SER A 215 -1.53 -11.01 -4.95
CA SER A 215 -2.01 -9.99 -5.89
C SER A 215 -3.27 -9.29 -5.38
N ARG A 216 -4.22 -10.07 -4.84
CA ARG A 216 -5.44 -9.53 -4.25
C ARG A 216 -5.15 -8.61 -3.06
N MET A 217 -4.24 -9.03 -2.19
CA MET A 217 -3.86 -8.25 -1.01
C MET A 217 -3.16 -6.95 -1.38
N ILE A 218 -2.25 -6.95 -2.37
CA ILE A 218 -1.65 -5.71 -2.91
C ILE A 218 -2.75 -4.77 -3.42
N GLY A 219 -3.68 -5.28 -4.23
CA GLY A 219 -4.79 -4.49 -4.76
C GLY A 219 -5.65 -3.90 -3.65
N CYS A 220 -6.02 -4.71 -2.65
CA CYS A 220 -6.83 -4.29 -1.52
C CYS A 220 -6.15 -3.18 -0.71
N VAL A 221 -4.90 -3.40 -0.30
CA VAL A 221 -4.14 -2.46 0.53
C VAL A 221 -3.85 -1.17 -0.24
N GLY A 222 -3.45 -1.29 -1.50
CA GLY A 222 -3.25 -0.14 -2.38
C GLY A 222 -4.51 0.71 -2.51
N LEU A 223 -5.68 0.08 -2.71
CA LEU A 223 -6.96 0.77 -2.74
C LEU A 223 -7.32 1.43 -1.43
N ILE A 224 -7.18 0.74 -0.30
CA ILE A 224 -7.47 1.31 1.02
C ILE A 224 -6.60 2.54 1.25
N VAL A 225 -5.28 2.44 1.09
CA VAL A 225 -4.34 3.55 1.29
C VAL A 225 -4.69 4.72 0.37
N PHE A 226 -4.92 4.45 -0.91
CA PHE A 226 -5.22 5.50 -1.87
C PHE A 226 -6.57 6.18 -1.59
N MET A 227 -7.61 5.41 -1.24
CA MET A 227 -8.91 5.94 -0.79
C MET A 227 -8.76 6.84 0.44
N ARG A 228 -7.93 6.45 1.42
CA ARG A 228 -7.68 7.26 2.62
C ARG A 228 -7.05 8.58 2.29
N ILE A 229 -5.96 8.55 1.54
CA ILE A 229 -5.23 9.77 1.17
C ILE A 229 -6.16 10.73 0.41
N LEU A 230 -6.89 10.22 -0.59
CA LEU A 230 -7.82 11.04 -1.36
C LEU A 230 -8.97 11.60 -0.52
N GLY A 231 -9.57 10.76 0.32
CA GLY A 231 -10.66 11.22 1.17
C GLY A 231 -10.19 12.27 2.18
N TYR A 232 -8.97 12.16 2.73
CA TYR A 232 -8.42 13.19 3.62
C TYR A 232 -8.10 14.48 2.86
N ILE A 233 -7.55 14.39 1.65
CA ILE A 233 -7.33 15.56 0.79
C ILE A 233 -8.65 16.26 0.47
N SER A 234 -9.68 15.50 0.09
CA SER A 234 -11.03 16.01 -0.18
C SER A 234 -11.60 16.73 1.04
N TYR A 235 -11.51 16.08 2.20
CA TYR A 235 -11.95 16.64 3.47
C TYR A 235 -11.24 17.97 3.81
N LEU A 236 -9.91 18.03 3.65
CA LEU A 236 -9.15 19.26 3.89
C LEU A 236 -9.47 20.38 2.91
N ASN A 237 -9.76 20.04 1.64
CA ASN A 237 -10.20 21.04 0.66
C ASN A 237 -11.56 21.62 1.06
N GLU A 238 -12.52 20.80 1.52
CA GLU A 238 -13.80 21.30 2.03
C GLU A 238 -13.63 22.17 3.28
N LEU A 239 -12.71 21.83 4.18
CA LEU A 239 -12.39 22.70 5.32
C LEU A 239 -11.82 24.05 4.87
N SER A 240 -10.92 24.07 3.89
CA SER A 240 -10.41 25.33 3.32
C SER A 240 -11.52 26.14 2.64
N ASN A 241 -12.43 25.48 1.91
CA ASN A 241 -13.57 26.14 1.28
C ASN A 241 -14.49 26.80 2.32
N LEU A 242 -14.76 26.14 3.45
CA LEU A 242 -15.50 26.71 4.57
C LEU A 242 -14.81 27.95 5.17
N LEU A 243 -13.47 27.96 5.23
CA LEU A 243 -12.72 29.11 5.74
C LEU A 243 -12.74 30.31 4.80
N ARG A 244 -12.75 30.05 3.48
CA ARG A 244 -12.76 31.08 2.42
C ARG A 244 -14.17 31.59 2.10
N GLY A 245 -15.20 30.81 2.40
CA GLY A 245 -16.59 31.14 2.12
C GLY A 245 -17.07 32.41 2.84
N LYS A 246 -17.85 33.23 2.14
CA LYS A 246 -18.53 34.39 2.74
C LYS A 246 -19.78 33.94 3.51
N THR A 247 -19.63 33.58 4.78
CA THR A 247 -20.75 33.12 5.60
C THR A 247 -21.43 34.27 6.35
N LYS A 248 -22.77 34.22 6.47
CA LYS A 248 -23.55 35.13 7.35
C LYS A 248 -23.32 34.85 8.85
N SER A 249 -22.80 33.67 9.19
CA SER A 249 -22.49 33.27 10.56
C SER A 249 -21.32 34.04 11.15
N SER A 250 -21.26 34.13 12.48
CA SER A 250 -20.12 34.76 13.15
C SER A 250 -18.83 34.02 12.79
N LYS A 251 -17.76 34.77 12.45
CA LYS A 251 -16.45 34.20 12.14
C LYS A 251 -15.97 33.21 13.20
N PHE A 252 -16.23 33.50 14.47
CA PHE A 252 -15.92 32.59 15.58
C PHE A 252 -16.59 31.22 15.43
N THR A 253 -17.87 31.19 15.06
CA THR A 253 -18.63 29.94 14.86
C THR A 253 -18.03 29.12 13.72
N VAL A 254 -17.65 29.76 12.61
CA VAL A 254 -17.03 29.11 11.46
C VAL A 254 -15.68 28.48 11.87
N TYR A 255 -14.75 29.26 12.44
CA TYR A 255 -13.44 28.74 12.87
C TYR A 255 -13.57 27.64 13.92
N LYS A 256 -14.50 27.78 14.89
CA LYS A 256 -14.77 26.74 15.89
C LYS A 256 -15.30 25.45 15.24
N GLY A 257 -16.17 25.57 14.23
CA GLY A 257 -16.69 24.44 13.46
C GLY A 257 -15.60 23.71 12.67
N VAL A 258 -14.81 24.46 11.90
CA VAL A 258 -13.68 23.92 11.13
C VAL A 258 -12.68 23.21 12.03
N LEU A 259 -12.34 23.81 13.18
CA LEU A 259 -11.45 23.22 14.17
C LEU A 259 -12.00 21.90 14.75
N ARG A 260 -13.32 21.82 15.00
CA ARG A 260 -13.97 20.59 15.46
C ARG A 260 -13.84 19.47 14.42
N PHE A 261 -14.07 19.77 13.15
CA PHE A 261 -13.92 18.80 12.06
C PHE A 261 -12.46 18.40 11.84
N TYR A 262 -11.53 19.35 11.94
CA TYR A 262 -10.10 19.07 11.88
C TYR A 262 -9.65 18.13 13.02
N ASP A 263 -10.13 18.37 14.24
CA ASP A 263 -9.86 17.51 15.40
C ASP A 263 -10.42 16.08 15.19
N ARG A 264 -11.55 15.91 14.48
CA ARG A 264 -12.07 14.57 14.13
C ARG A 264 -11.14 13.82 13.18
N ILE A 265 -10.66 14.47 12.10
CA ILE A 265 -9.68 13.84 11.19
C ILE A 265 -8.41 13.46 11.96
N ARG A 266 -7.90 14.39 12.78
CA ARG A 266 -6.69 14.17 13.57
C ARG A 266 -6.86 12.98 14.52
N LEU A 267 -8.03 12.86 15.15
CA LEU A 267 -8.34 11.73 16.02
C LEU A 267 -8.40 10.41 15.22
N SER A 268 -9.02 10.41 14.04
CA SER A 268 -9.05 9.25 13.13
C SER A 268 -7.64 8.82 12.74
N LEU A 269 -6.79 9.76 12.28
CA LEU A 269 -5.39 9.48 11.96
C LEU A 269 -4.59 9.00 13.17
N LYS A 270 -4.89 9.49 14.37
CA LYS A 270 -4.24 9.03 15.60
C LYS A 270 -4.57 7.57 15.90
N HIS A 271 -5.82 7.14 15.66
CA HIS A 271 -6.22 5.73 15.83
C HIS A 271 -5.54 4.82 14.80
N GLU A 272 -5.30 5.34 13.59
CA GLU A 272 -4.65 4.61 12.51
C GLU A 272 -3.11 4.73 12.52
N ARG A 273 -2.54 5.50 13.45
CA ARG A 273 -1.13 5.90 13.41
C ARG A 273 -0.18 4.70 13.33
N GLU A 274 -0.37 3.71 14.19
CA GLU A 274 0.48 2.50 14.24
C GLU A 274 0.40 1.72 12.92
N MET A 275 -0.80 1.53 12.40
CA MET A 275 -1.03 0.84 11.13
C MET A 275 -0.38 1.58 9.96
N ILE A 276 -0.65 2.89 9.83
CA ILE A 276 -0.11 3.72 8.74
C ILE A 276 1.42 3.76 8.82
N SER A 277 1.97 3.88 10.03
CA SER A 277 3.42 3.90 10.28
C SER A 277 4.08 2.59 9.81
N ASN A 278 3.56 1.46 10.28
CA ASN A 278 4.08 0.14 9.93
C ASN A 278 3.94 -0.14 8.44
N LEU A 279 2.76 0.13 7.87
CA LEU A 279 2.50 -0.10 6.46
C LEU A 279 3.41 0.76 5.58
N SER A 280 3.61 2.03 5.93
CA SER A 280 4.51 2.91 5.19
C SER A 280 5.95 2.41 5.23
N ALA A 281 6.42 1.94 6.39
CA ALA A 281 7.77 1.38 6.54
C ALA A 281 7.93 0.10 5.69
N ILE A 282 6.98 -0.82 5.78
CA ILE A 282 6.99 -2.07 5.01
C ILE A 282 6.94 -1.78 3.51
N VAL A 283 6.06 -0.89 3.06
CA VAL A 283 5.93 -0.52 1.63
C VAL A 283 7.22 0.13 1.12
N LEU A 284 7.79 1.10 1.85
CA LEU A 284 9.03 1.76 1.43
C LEU A 284 10.20 0.79 1.38
N PHE A 285 10.35 -0.06 2.39
CA PHE A 285 11.40 -1.08 2.44
C PHE A 285 11.27 -2.05 1.26
N THR A 286 10.07 -2.60 1.04
CA THR A 286 9.82 -3.53 -0.06
C THR A 286 10.02 -2.88 -1.42
N MET A 287 9.53 -1.67 -1.64
CA MET A 287 9.74 -0.95 -2.89
C MET A 287 11.22 -0.68 -3.14
N PHE A 288 11.98 -0.33 -2.10
CA PHE A 288 13.42 -0.12 -2.21
C PHE A 288 14.14 -1.39 -2.64
N THR A 289 13.91 -2.51 -1.93
CA THR A 289 14.55 -3.80 -2.24
C THR A 289 14.12 -4.35 -3.60
N PHE A 290 12.84 -4.19 -3.95
CA PHE A 290 12.28 -4.63 -5.22
C PHE A 290 12.91 -3.88 -6.40
N LEU A 291 12.94 -2.54 -6.32
CA LEU A 291 13.57 -1.71 -7.35
C LEU A 291 15.07 -1.98 -7.45
N LEU A 292 15.77 -2.12 -6.33
CA LEU A 292 17.21 -2.42 -6.31
C LEU A 292 17.50 -3.75 -7.02
N THR A 293 16.74 -4.80 -6.69
CA THR A 293 16.90 -6.13 -7.28
C THR A 293 16.59 -6.12 -8.78
N ASN A 294 15.48 -5.50 -9.18
CA ASN A 294 15.10 -5.45 -10.59
C ASN A 294 16.06 -4.60 -11.42
N ASN A 295 16.51 -3.45 -10.91
CA ASN A 295 17.51 -2.62 -11.59
C ASN A 295 18.80 -3.42 -11.82
N PHE A 296 19.26 -4.16 -10.80
CA PHE A 296 20.45 -5.00 -10.92
C PHE A 296 20.27 -6.12 -11.95
N ILE A 297 19.13 -6.82 -11.94
CA ILE A 297 18.81 -7.86 -12.93
C ILE A 297 18.79 -7.26 -14.34
N CYS A 298 18.13 -6.11 -14.53
CA CYS A 298 18.06 -5.42 -15.81
C CYS A 298 19.43 -5.02 -16.36
N LEU A 299 20.33 -4.52 -15.51
CA LEU A 299 21.62 -3.98 -15.95
C LEU A 299 22.70 -5.05 -16.09
N LYS A 300 22.69 -6.09 -15.26
CA LYS A 300 23.81 -7.05 -15.15
C LYS A 300 23.45 -8.48 -15.54
N MET A 301 22.17 -8.88 -15.52
CA MET A 301 21.76 -10.27 -15.75
C MET A 301 20.94 -10.48 -17.02
N HIS A 302 21.07 -9.59 -18.00
CA HIS A 302 20.32 -9.68 -19.25
C HIS A 302 20.60 -10.97 -20.03
N ASP A 303 21.84 -11.47 -20.01
CA ASP A 303 22.23 -12.72 -20.69
C ASP A 303 21.88 -13.99 -19.91
N VAL A 304 21.58 -13.86 -18.61
CA VAL A 304 21.35 -15.01 -17.71
C VAL A 304 19.90 -15.49 -17.78
N PHE A 305 18.96 -14.58 -18.02
CA PHE A 305 17.54 -14.90 -18.04
C PHE A 305 17.00 -15.02 -19.47
N PRO A 306 16.05 -15.94 -19.72
CA PRO A 306 15.37 -16.01 -21.01
C PRO A 306 14.71 -14.67 -21.38
N PRO A 307 14.72 -14.24 -22.66
CA PRO A 307 14.25 -12.91 -23.06
C PRO A 307 12.81 -12.57 -22.63
N HIS A 308 11.92 -13.56 -22.65
CA HIS A 308 10.52 -13.40 -22.23
C HIS A 308 10.39 -13.17 -20.72
N PHE A 309 11.27 -13.77 -19.92
CA PHE A 309 11.34 -13.53 -18.48
C PHE A 309 11.99 -12.19 -18.17
N PHE A 310 13.01 -11.82 -18.97
CA PHE A 310 13.70 -10.56 -18.82
C PHE A 310 12.77 -9.35 -18.98
N ALA A 311 11.82 -9.38 -19.93
CA ALA A 311 10.87 -8.29 -20.18
C ALA A 311 9.99 -7.91 -18.96
N PHE A 312 9.82 -8.81 -18.00
CA PHE A 312 9.09 -8.53 -16.75
C PHE A 312 9.80 -7.53 -15.84
N PHE A 313 11.14 -7.56 -15.78
CA PHE A 313 11.91 -6.70 -14.87
C PHE A 313 11.85 -5.20 -15.21
N PRO A 314 12.08 -4.75 -16.46
CA PRO A 314 12.00 -3.32 -16.78
C PRO A 314 10.56 -2.80 -16.70
N THR A 315 9.57 -3.61 -17.09
CA THR A 315 8.14 -3.23 -17.00
C THR A 315 7.66 -3.11 -15.56
N SER A 316 8.04 -4.04 -14.69
CA SER A 316 7.71 -3.97 -13.27
C SER A 316 8.46 -2.85 -12.55
N THR A 317 9.71 -2.58 -12.92
CA THR A 317 10.50 -1.44 -12.43
C THR A 317 9.83 -0.11 -12.75
N LEU A 318 9.45 0.11 -14.03
CA LEU A 318 8.77 1.33 -14.45
C LEU A 318 7.43 1.52 -13.70
N THR A 319 6.66 0.43 -13.56
CA THR A 319 5.40 0.43 -12.81
C THR A 319 5.63 0.79 -11.34
N ALA A 320 6.63 0.18 -10.68
CA ALA A 320 6.96 0.45 -9.29
C ALA A 320 7.41 1.90 -9.06
N TYR A 321 8.24 2.46 -9.96
CA TYR A 321 8.59 3.87 -9.93
C TYR A 321 7.36 4.77 -10.05
N GLY A 322 6.45 4.48 -10.97
CA GLY A 322 5.21 5.23 -11.14
C GLY A 322 4.33 5.20 -9.89
N VAL A 323 4.12 4.01 -9.32
CA VAL A 323 3.33 3.82 -8.09
C VAL A 323 3.96 4.58 -6.91
N LEU A 324 5.28 4.45 -6.72
CA LEU A 324 5.99 5.14 -5.64
C LEU A 324 5.92 6.66 -5.79
N HIS A 325 6.15 7.17 -7.01
CA HIS A 325 6.11 8.60 -7.28
C HIS A 325 4.72 9.20 -6.98
N LEU A 326 3.67 8.55 -7.47
CA LEU A 326 2.28 8.97 -7.23
C LEU A 326 1.90 8.85 -5.74
N GLY A 327 2.32 7.76 -5.08
CA GLY A 327 2.05 7.52 -3.67
C GLY A 327 2.69 8.58 -2.78
N VAL A 328 3.99 8.84 -2.96
CA VAL A 328 4.70 9.87 -2.18
C VAL A 328 4.13 11.25 -2.46
N TYR A 329 3.83 11.57 -3.73
CA TYR A 329 3.19 12.85 -4.08
C TYR A 329 1.84 13.04 -3.37
N ALA A 330 1.01 12.00 -3.35
CA ALA A 330 -0.30 12.05 -2.70
C ALA A 330 -0.18 12.28 -1.18
N VAL A 331 0.78 11.62 -0.52
CA VAL A 331 1.08 11.82 0.90
C VAL A 331 1.57 13.25 1.17
N LEU A 332 2.47 13.78 0.35
CA LEU A 332 2.96 15.16 0.51
C LEU A 332 1.85 16.19 0.28
N LEU A 333 0.97 15.94 -0.69
CA LEU A 333 -0.19 16.79 -0.94
C LEU A 333 -1.12 16.85 0.28
N LEU A 334 -1.38 15.71 0.93
CA LEU A 334 -2.13 15.65 2.18
C LEU A 334 -1.50 16.53 3.26
N THR A 335 -0.20 16.38 3.51
CA THR A 335 0.51 17.16 4.54
C THR A 335 0.51 18.65 4.21
N ASN A 336 0.80 19.03 2.98
CA ASN A 336 0.82 20.43 2.54
C ASN A 336 -0.57 21.09 2.64
N LYS A 337 -1.63 20.37 2.25
CA LYS A 337 -3.01 20.85 2.40
C LYS A 337 -3.39 21.03 3.87
N SER A 338 -2.97 20.11 4.74
CA SER A 338 -3.24 20.24 6.17
C SER A 338 -2.55 21.46 6.78
N ALA A 339 -1.32 21.78 6.33
CA ALA A 339 -0.59 22.97 6.75
C ALA A 339 -1.25 24.26 6.23
N GLY A 340 -1.73 24.26 4.98
CA GLY A 340 -2.46 25.38 4.39
C GLY A 340 -3.76 25.71 5.16
N VAL A 341 -4.55 24.70 5.50
CA VAL A 341 -5.77 24.88 6.32
C VAL A 341 -5.44 25.48 7.70
N LEU A 342 -4.35 25.04 8.34
CA LEU A 342 -3.91 25.62 9.61
C LEU A 342 -3.40 27.06 9.47
N ALA A 343 -2.70 27.39 8.39
CA ALA A 343 -2.25 28.75 8.10
C ALA A 343 -3.45 29.70 7.91
N GLU A 344 -4.44 29.30 7.10
CA GLU A 344 -5.69 30.05 6.91
C GLU A 344 -6.44 30.26 8.23
N MET A 345 -6.47 29.26 9.11
CA MET A 345 -7.04 29.44 10.44
C MET A 345 -6.26 30.46 11.27
N ARG A 346 -4.92 30.38 11.29
CA ARG A 346 -4.06 31.29 12.09
C ARG A 346 -4.23 32.74 11.66
N GLU A 347 -4.20 33.01 10.36
CA GLU A 347 -4.42 34.34 9.80
C GLU A 347 -5.84 34.83 10.08
N GLY A 348 -6.81 33.94 9.89
CA GLY A 348 -8.23 34.23 10.05
C GLY A 348 -8.67 34.58 11.48
N VAL A 349 -8.02 34.00 12.50
CA VAL A 349 -8.35 34.22 13.92
C VAL A 349 -8.30 35.71 14.30
N GLY A 350 -7.39 36.49 13.70
CA GLY A 350 -7.25 37.93 13.96
C GLY A 350 -8.52 38.73 13.67
N SER A 351 -9.36 38.24 12.75
CA SER A 351 -10.59 38.89 12.32
C SER A 351 -11.80 38.67 13.24
N VAL A 352 -11.64 37.90 14.32
CA VAL A 352 -12.70 37.67 15.32
C VAL A 352 -12.80 38.87 16.27
N ARG A 353 -13.93 39.58 16.28
CA ARG A 353 -14.12 40.83 17.05
C ARG A 353 -13.92 40.67 18.57
N MET A 354 -14.48 39.62 19.18
CA MET A 354 -14.47 39.43 20.64
C MET A 354 -13.10 38.96 21.16
N ARG A 355 -12.45 39.75 22.03
CA ARG A 355 -11.09 39.49 22.56
C ARG A 355 -10.93 38.13 23.24
N VAL A 356 -11.86 37.76 24.12
CA VAL A 356 -11.82 36.47 24.85
C VAL A 356 -11.90 35.29 23.88
N ARG A 357 -12.84 35.35 22.94
CA ARG A 357 -13.05 34.33 21.90
C ARG A 357 -11.86 34.22 20.95
N ARG A 358 -11.28 35.35 20.56
CA ARG A 358 -10.04 35.41 19.75
C ARG A 358 -8.87 34.75 20.48
N LYS A 359 -8.65 35.08 21.75
CA LYS A 359 -7.56 34.50 22.57
C LYS A 359 -7.71 32.99 22.71
N TRP A 360 -8.94 32.50 22.93
CA TRP A 360 -9.22 31.07 22.99
C TRP A 360 -8.94 30.37 21.65
N LEU A 361 -9.44 30.91 20.53
CA LEU A 361 -9.20 30.35 19.20
C LEU A 361 -7.71 30.34 18.85
N LYS A 362 -6.99 31.43 19.11
CA LYS A 362 -5.55 31.55 18.82
C LYS A 362 -4.77 30.44 19.52
N ARG A 363 -4.95 30.29 20.84
CA ARG A 363 -4.32 29.22 21.63
C ARG A 363 -4.66 27.84 21.09
N ARG A 364 -5.92 27.63 20.70
CA ARG A 364 -6.37 26.32 20.23
C ARG A 364 -5.78 25.98 18.86
N VAL A 365 -5.76 26.91 17.91
CA VAL A 365 -5.15 26.72 16.59
C VAL A 365 -3.63 26.54 16.69
N GLU A 366 -2.96 27.26 17.60
CA GLU A 366 -1.52 27.08 17.87
C GLU A 366 -1.21 25.70 18.46
N SER A 367 -2.11 25.13 19.27
CA SER A 367 -1.95 23.78 19.85
C SER A 367 -2.18 22.63 18.86
N VAL A 368 -2.70 22.92 17.67
CA VAL A 368 -2.97 21.92 16.64
C VAL A 368 -1.83 21.89 15.63
N GLY A 369 -1.17 20.73 15.54
CA GLY A 369 -0.15 20.45 14.54
C GLY A 369 -0.74 20.00 13.21
N LYS A 370 0.06 20.13 12.14
CA LYS A 370 -0.26 19.61 10.81
C LYS A 370 -0.41 18.08 10.82
N LEU A 371 -1.11 17.55 9.83
CA LEU A 371 -1.27 16.11 9.64
C LEU A 371 -0.05 15.57 8.90
N GLU A 372 0.73 14.75 9.58
CA GLU A 372 1.93 14.11 9.03
C GLU A 372 1.73 12.60 8.99
N VAL A 373 2.20 11.98 7.92
CA VAL A 373 2.22 10.52 7.78
C VAL A 373 3.54 10.02 8.37
N PRO A 374 3.51 9.30 9.50
CA PRO A 374 4.71 8.72 10.09
C PRO A 374 5.16 7.49 9.31
N VAL A 375 6.46 7.21 9.37
CA VAL A 375 7.09 5.98 8.93
C VAL A 375 7.83 5.40 10.12
N GLY A 376 7.60 4.13 10.44
CA GLY A 376 8.20 3.52 11.62
C GLY A 376 7.71 2.12 11.92
N ILE A 377 8.12 1.58 13.06
CA ILE A 377 7.87 0.20 13.48
C ILE A 377 7.22 0.22 14.87
N GLY A 378 6.03 -0.37 14.97
CA GLY A 378 5.20 -0.34 16.17
C GLY A 378 4.81 1.09 16.56
N SER A 379 5.12 1.46 17.80
CA SER A 379 4.91 2.80 18.34
C SER A 379 6.06 3.77 18.02
N PHE A 380 7.19 3.27 17.54
CA PHE A 380 8.37 4.09 17.25
C PHE A 380 8.26 4.71 15.86
N VAL A 381 8.33 6.03 15.80
CA VAL A 381 8.39 6.78 14.54
C VAL A 381 9.85 7.03 14.19
N LEU A 382 10.28 6.55 13.02
CA LEU A 382 11.62 6.78 12.49
C LEU A 382 11.70 8.17 11.85
N PHE A 383 10.74 8.48 10.98
CA PHE A 383 10.66 9.80 10.34
C PHE A 383 9.23 10.09 9.86
N HIS A 384 8.99 11.33 9.41
CA HIS A 384 7.76 11.73 8.75
C HIS A 384 8.02 12.00 7.26
N PHE A 385 7.02 11.69 6.41
CA PHE A 385 7.13 12.03 5.00
C PHE A 385 7.36 13.54 4.81
N SER A 386 8.42 13.87 4.06
CA SER A 386 8.81 15.23 3.73
C SER A 386 9.21 15.33 2.26
N ASN A 387 9.33 16.54 1.72
CA ASN A 387 9.79 16.75 0.35
C ASN A 387 11.17 16.11 0.11
N GLY A 388 12.03 16.07 1.14
CA GLY A 388 13.35 15.43 1.08
C GLY A 388 13.29 13.90 0.99
N THR A 389 12.27 13.27 1.59
CA THR A 389 12.12 11.80 1.61
C THR A 389 12.16 11.19 0.20
N ARG A 390 11.52 11.84 -0.77
CA ARG A 390 11.52 11.36 -2.17
C ARG A 390 12.92 11.38 -2.78
N THR A 391 13.62 12.51 -2.64
CA THR A 391 14.96 12.69 -3.20
C THR A 391 15.95 11.74 -2.54
N THR A 392 15.93 11.64 -1.20
CA THR A 392 16.77 10.70 -0.46
C THR A 392 16.50 9.25 -0.86
N PHE A 393 15.24 8.86 -1.05
CA PHE A 393 14.90 7.50 -1.48
C PHE A 393 15.55 7.15 -2.83
N TYR A 394 15.41 8.03 -3.83
CA TYR A 394 15.97 7.77 -5.16
C TYR A 394 17.50 7.84 -5.20
N LEU A 395 18.11 8.74 -4.44
CA LEU A 395 19.57 8.80 -4.30
C LEU A 395 20.11 7.52 -3.66
N LEU A 396 19.52 7.07 -2.54
CA LEU A 396 19.91 5.81 -1.90
C LEU A 396 19.73 4.63 -2.85
N LEU A 397 18.64 4.60 -3.63
CA LEU A 397 18.40 3.53 -4.59
C LEU A 397 19.47 3.51 -5.68
N LEU A 398 19.84 4.68 -6.21
CA LEU A 398 20.88 4.82 -7.22
C LEU A 398 22.25 4.39 -6.66
N ASP A 399 22.66 4.94 -5.51
CA ASP A 399 23.94 4.65 -4.88
C ASP A 399 24.09 3.15 -4.58
N ASN A 400 23.04 2.54 -4.01
CA ASN A 400 23.06 1.09 -3.73
C ASN A 400 23.00 0.25 -5.00
N THR A 401 22.33 0.71 -6.06
CA THR A 401 22.37 0.02 -7.35
C THR A 401 23.79 0.04 -7.93
N ILE A 402 24.48 1.18 -7.90
CA ILE A 402 25.87 1.32 -8.35
C ILE A 402 26.79 0.42 -7.51
N ASN A 403 26.67 0.46 -6.18
CA ASN A 403 27.47 -0.39 -5.29
C ASN A 403 27.25 -1.88 -5.55
N LEU A 404 26.01 -2.29 -5.83
CA LEU A 404 25.69 -3.67 -6.16
C LEU A 404 26.27 -4.08 -7.52
N LEU A 405 26.25 -3.18 -8.50
CA LEU A 405 26.86 -3.41 -9.83
C LEU A 405 28.38 -3.55 -9.76
N LEU A 406 29.03 -2.78 -8.88
CA LEU A 406 30.48 -2.82 -8.69
C LEU A 406 30.94 -4.02 -7.85
N SER A 407 30.14 -4.47 -6.87
CA SER A 407 30.52 -5.55 -5.95
C SER A 407 30.44 -6.95 -6.55
N VAL A 408 29.60 -7.16 -7.57
CA VAL A 408 29.47 -8.47 -8.24
C VAL A 408 30.30 -8.48 -9.53
N HIS A 409 31.35 -9.29 -9.60
CA HIS A 409 31.98 -9.70 -10.86
C HIS A 409 31.31 -11.00 -11.32
N LEU A 410 30.62 -10.94 -12.47
CA LEU A 410 29.96 -12.09 -13.10
C LEU A 410 30.91 -12.77 -14.07
#